data_AF-A0A662RJW7-F1
#
_entry.id   AF-A0A662RJW7-F1
#
_cell.length_a   1.000
_cell.length_b   1.000
_cell.length_c   1.000
_cell.angle_alpha   90.00
_cell.angle_beta   90.00
_cell.angle_gamma   90.00
#
_symmetry.space_group_name_H-M   'P 1'
#
loop_
_entity.id
_entity.type
_entity.pdbx_description
1 polymer ?
#
loop_
_entity_poly.entity_id
_entity_poly.type
_entity_poly.pdbx_seq_one_letter_code
_entity_poly.pdbx_strand_id
1 'polypeptide(L)'
;MAKETDVEKIKTILGANLVTLAEYQTGDDMMLLAVCNSIDFDTLHKLKGTKEIPLLLTKEELFDGSDVFPIEFLNIKQHHTMLDGEDLLKDLVISKAHLRHQLEFEFRSKLLHLRGEYLRFKGKDLERLALASVPVLAPIVGSLLYLKDLPASSTGDMWRAVSNAYDVDTDVLREIYDIRRGNAKFKKEKEQYIRDIIKVLSDIGEIVDEFEVIE
;
A
#
# COMPACT_ATOMS: atom_id res chain seq x y z
N MET A 1 -32.01 -10.18 16.85
CA MET A 1 -30.77 -9.49 17.30
C MET A 1 -29.89 -9.32 16.08
N ALA A 2 -29.61 -8.08 15.67
CA ALA A 2 -28.58 -7.83 14.67
C ALA A 2 -27.24 -8.32 15.24
N LYS A 3 -26.46 -9.06 14.44
CA LYS A 3 -25.09 -9.39 14.82
C LYS A 3 -24.32 -8.08 14.91
N GLU A 4 -23.73 -7.80 16.07
CA GLU A 4 -22.80 -6.69 16.26
C GLU A 4 -21.68 -6.81 15.20
N THR A 5 -21.43 -5.72 14.47
CA THR A 5 -20.33 -5.64 13.50
C THR A 5 -19.00 -5.74 14.25
N ASP A 6 -17.94 -6.21 13.61
CA ASP A 6 -16.65 -6.30 14.30
C ASP A 6 -16.10 -4.92 14.69
N VAL A 7 -16.46 -3.87 13.95
CA VAL A 7 -16.22 -2.46 14.32
C VAL A 7 -16.80 -2.13 15.69
N GLU A 8 -18.08 -2.43 15.95
CA GLU A 8 -18.71 -2.13 17.24
C GLU A 8 -18.14 -2.97 18.38
N LYS A 9 -17.76 -4.22 18.12
CA LYS A 9 -17.03 -5.05 19.10
C LYS A 9 -15.67 -4.46 19.43
N ILE A 10 -14.90 -4.03 18.43
CA ILE A 10 -13.58 -3.42 18.62
C ILE A 10 -13.70 -2.14 19.44
N LYS A 11 -14.69 -1.29 19.12
CA LYS A 11 -15.01 -0.10 19.92
C LYS A 11 -15.33 -0.44 21.36
N THR A 12 -16.14 -1.48 21.59
CA THR A 12 -16.49 -1.94 22.94
C THR A 12 -15.29 -2.48 23.70
N ILE A 13 -14.42 -3.26 23.03
CA ILE A 13 -13.21 -3.84 23.63
C ILE A 13 -12.20 -2.75 24.02
N LEU A 14 -11.98 -1.78 23.13
CA LEU A 14 -10.99 -0.72 23.32
C LEU A 14 -11.52 0.40 24.23
N GLY A 15 -12.82 0.71 24.17
CA GLY A 15 -13.47 1.70 25.02
C GLY A 15 -12.72 3.04 25.02
N ALA A 16 -12.44 3.58 26.21
CA ALA A 16 -11.71 4.84 26.38
C ALA A 16 -10.24 4.79 25.92
N ASN A 17 -9.68 3.61 25.64
CA ASN A 17 -8.33 3.48 25.10
C ASN A 17 -8.28 3.79 23.59
N LEU A 18 -9.40 3.67 22.88
CA LEU A 18 -9.50 3.99 21.46
C LEU A 18 -9.43 5.50 21.24
N VAL A 19 -8.62 5.91 20.27
CA VAL A 19 -8.41 7.31 19.87
C VAL A 19 -8.93 7.55 18.46
N THR A 20 -8.53 6.69 17.54
CA THR A 20 -8.87 6.77 16.11
C THR A 20 -9.25 5.37 15.67
N LEU A 21 -10.41 5.22 15.03
CA LEU A 21 -10.78 4.03 14.28
C LEU A 21 -11.07 4.44 12.85
N ALA A 22 -10.37 3.83 11.90
CA ALA A 22 -10.54 4.13 10.49
C ALA A 22 -10.42 2.85 9.66
N GLU A 23 -11.03 2.85 8.50
CA GLU A 23 -10.71 1.90 7.43
C GLU A 23 -9.86 2.59 6.38
N TYR A 24 -8.97 1.86 5.71
CA TYR A 24 -8.20 2.39 4.60
C TYR A 24 -8.06 1.35 3.49
N GLN A 25 -8.01 1.84 2.26
CA GLN A 25 -7.79 0.97 1.11
C GLN A 25 -6.28 0.74 0.89
N THR A 26 -5.88 -0.52 0.68
CA THR A 26 -4.53 -0.86 0.21
C THR A 26 -4.62 -2.00 -0.80
N GLY A 27 -4.11 -1.74 -2.02
CA GLY A 27 -4.35 -2.63 -3.15
C GLY A 27 -5.85 -2.85 -3.40
N ASP A 28 -6.29 -4.11 -3.30
CA ASP A 28 -7.69 -4.51 -3.46
C ASP A 28 -8.43 -4.74 -2.13
N ASP A 29 -7.73 -4.55 -1.00
CA ASP A 29 -8.24 -4.86 0.33
C ASP A 29 -8.62 -3.59 1.09
N MET A 30 -9.71 -3.67 1.88
CA MET A 30 -10.05 -2.69 2.90
C MET A 30 -9.52 -3.20 4.24
N MET A 31 -8.67 -2.41 4.89
CA MET A 31 -8.01 -2.75 6.14
C MET A 31 -8.52 -1.85 7.25
N LEU A 32 -8.63 -2.39 8.46
CA LEU A 32 -9.00 -1.62 9.64
C LEU A 32 -7.74 -1.12 10.36
N LEU A 33 -7.80 0.08 10.93
CA LEU A 33 -6.73 0.69 11.72
C LEU A 33 -7.33 1.25 13.02
N ALA A 34 -6.71 0.93 14.14
CA ALA A 34 -7.06 1.49 15.44
C ALA A 34 -5.83 2.11 16.12
N VAL A 35 -5.91 3.40 16.41
CA VAL A 35 -4.93 4.11 17.23
C VAL A 35 -5.40 4.12 18.67
N CYS A 36 -4.53 3.69 19.59
CA CYS A 36 -4.81 3.58 21.02
C CYS A 36 -3.91 4.51 21.84
N ASN A 37 -4.33 4.82 23.07
CA ASN A 37 -3.44 5.52 24.02
C ASN A 37 -2.31 4.59 24.50
N SER A 38 -2.59 3.30 24.67
CA SER A 38 -1.59 2.27 25.01
C SER A 38 -2.01 0.90 24.46
N ILE A 39 -1.05 0.02 24.14
CA ILE A 39 -1.34 -1.36 23.72
C ILE A 39 -0.55 -2.30 24.64
N ASP A 40 -1.27 -3.00 25.51
CA ASP A 40 -0.72 -4.05 26.37
C ASP A 40 -1.18 -5.44 25.90
N PHE A 41 -0.61 -6.48 26.52
CA PHE A 41 -0.94 -7.86 26.15
C PHE A 41 -2.42 -8.21 26.39
N ASP A 42 -3.05 -7.62 27.40
CA ASP A 42 -4.47 -7.84 27.71
C ASP A 42 -5.37 -7.23 26.62
N THR A 43 -5.02 -6.06 26.10
CA THR A 43 -5.68 -5.43 24.94
C THR A 43 -5.60 -6.35 23.73
N LEU A 44 -4.40 -6.85 23.42
CA LEU A 44 -4.21 -7.82 22.32
C LEU A 44 -5.01 -9.11 22.55
N HIS A 45 -5.05 -9.61 23.78
CA HIS A 45 -5.80 -10.81 24.12
C HIS A 45 -7.30 -10.64 23.95
N LYS A 46 -7.87 -9.49 24.32
CA LYS A 46 -9.31 -9.21 24.14
C LYS A 46 -9.69 -9.06 22.67
N LEU A 47 -8.80 -8.49 21.85
CA LEU A 47 -9.00 -8.40 20.40
C LEU A 47 -8.83 -9.75 19.71
N LYS A 48 -8.15 -10.72 20.34
CA LYS A 48 -7.99 -12.06 19.79
C LYS A 48 -9.35 -12.74 19.64
N GLY A 49 -9.79 -12.91 18.39
CA GLY A 49 -11.07 -13.53 18.06
C GLY A 49 -12.07 -12.59 17.37
N THR A 50 -11.73 -11.31 17.19
CA THR A 50 -12.40 -10.49 16.18
C THR A 50 -12.09 -11.06 14.79
N LYS A 51 -13.07 -11.05 13.90
CA LYS A 51 -12.89 -11.57 12.54
C LYS A 51 -12.02 -10.64 11.70
N GLU A 52 -12.21 -9.33 11.87
CA GLU A 52 -11.34 -8.30 11.32
C GLU A 52 -10.31 -7.90 12.39
N ILE A 53 -9.04 -7.94 12.01
CA ILE A 53 -7.92 -7.63 12.88
C ILE A 53 -7.40 -6.25 12.45
N PRO A 54 -7.56 -5.21 13.27
CA PRO A 54 -7.03 -3.90 12.92
C PRO A 54 -5.51 -3.90 12.96
N LEU A 55 -4.89 -3.07 12.11
CA LEU A 55 -3.57 -2.55 12.39
C LEU A 55 -3.66 -1.72 13.68
N LEU A 56 -2.89 -2.12 14.69
CA LEU A 56 -2.88 -1.48 16.00
C LEU A 56 -1.63 -0.63 16.13
N LEU A 57 -1.82 0.64 16.50
CA LEU A 57 -0.75 1.58 16.77
C LEU A 57 -1.07 2.37 18.04
N THR A 58 -0.06 2.74 18.81
CA THR A 58 -0.17 3.84 19.75
C THR A 58 -0.06 5.18 19.02
N LYS A 59 -0.45 6.28 19.69
CA LYS A 59 -0.21 7.64 19.16
C LYS A 59 1.27 7.88 18.85
N GLU A 60 2.15 7.44 19.75
CA GLU A 60 3.61 7.58 19.62
C GLU A 60 4.11 6.83 18.38
N GLU A 61 3.78 5.54 18.26
CA GLU A 61 4.16 4.73 17.09
C GLU A 61 3.62 5.27 15.76
N LEU A 62 2.43 5.89 15.76
CA LEU A 62 1.86 6.50 14.57
C LEU A 62 2.68 7.72 14.09
N PHE A 63 3.08 8.62 14.99
CA PHE A 63 3.82 9.82 14.60
C PHE A 63 5.30 9.52 14.38
N ASP A 64 5.90 8.73 15.26
CA ASP A 64 7.32 8.40 15.21
C ASP A 64 7.64 7.37 14.13
N GLY A 65 6.67 6.58 13.65
CA GLY A 65 6.90 5.61 12.58
C GLY A 65 6.92 6.20 11.17
N SER A 66 6.67 7.51 11.01
CA SER A 66 6.54 8.15 9.69
C SER A 66 7.84 8.25 8.90
N ASP A 67 8.99 8.12 9.56
CA ASP A 67 10.30 8.01 8.93
C ASP A 67 10.65 6.57 8.50
N VAL A 68 10.13 5.56 9.22
CA VAL A 68 10.35 4.13 8.94
C VAL A 68 9.36 3.59 7.91
N PHE A 69 8.09 4.01 7.96
CA PHE A 69 7.00 3.51 7.12
C PHE A 69 6.29 4.61 6.28
N PRO A 70 7.03 5.51 5.60
CA PRO A 70 6.41 6.64 4.89
C PRO A 70 5.44 6.23 3.78
N ILE A 71 5.67 5.13 3.04
CA ILE A 71 4.77 4.64 1.99
C ILE A 71 3.44 4.18 2.60
N GLU A 72 3.49 3.38 3.67
CA GLU A 72 2.30 2.85 4.34
C GLU A 72 1.45 3.97 4.93
N PHE A 73 2.10 4.90 5.65
CA PHE A 73 1.42 6.02 6.28
C PHE A 73 0.91 7.05 5.27
N LEU A 74 1.61 7.26 4.15
CA LEU A 74 1.08 8.04 3.03
C LEU A 74 -0.16 7.38 2.44
N ASN A 75 -0.13 6.07 2.20
CA ASN A 75 -1.27 5.33 1.67
C ASN A 75 -2.48 5.42 2.60
N ILE A 76 -2.28 5.23 3.91
CA ILE A 76 -3.32 5.39 4.93
C ILE A 76 -3.85 6.83 4.91
N LYS A 77 -2.98 7.84 4.95
CA LYS A 77 -3.37 9.26 4.92
C LYS A 77 -4.24 9.60 3.71
N GLN A 78 -3.91 9.05 2.53
CA GLN A 78 -4.63 9.36 1.28
C GLN A 78 -5.95 8.58 1.12
N HIS A 79 -6.06 7.39 1.71
CA HIS A 79 -7.15 6.45 1.39
C HIS A 79 -7.94 5.98 2.62
N HIS A 80 -7.88 6.70 3.74
CA HIS A 80 -8.66 6.36 4.93
C HIS A 80 -10.06 6.99 4.90
N THR A 81 -10.99 6.30 5.54
CA THR A 81 -12.31 6.80 5.94
C THR A 81 -12.44 6.63 7.45
N MET A 82 -12.77 7.72 8.14
CA MET A 82 -12.96 7.72 9.58
C MET A 82 -14.22 6.95 9.98
N LEU A 83 -14.08 6.07 10.97
CA LEU A 83 -15.18 5.29 11.56
C LEU A 83 -15.54 5.79 12.96
N ASP A 84 -14.55 6.18 13.77
CA ASP A 84 -14.76 6.70 15.13
C ASP A 84 -13.54 7.51 15.62
N GLY A 85 -13.77 8.43 16.56
CA GLY A 85 -12.70 9.16 17.26
C GLY A 85 -12.10 10.36 16.52
N GLU A 86 -10.90 10.76 16.96
CA GLU A 86 -10.12 11.85 16.39
C GLU A 86 -9.41 11.40 15.12
N ASP A 87 -9.43 12.23 14.08
CA ASP A 87 -8.69 11.97 12.85
C ASP A 87 -7.24 12.45 12.99
N LEU A 88 -6.38 11.55 13.49
CA LEU A 88 -4.93 11.77 13.57
C LEU A 88 -4.22 11.49 12.24
N LEU A 89 -4.86 10.78 11.32
CA LEU A 89 -4.25 10.28 10.08
C LEU A 89 -4.03 11.41 9.08
N LYS A 90 -4.94 12.39 9.04
CA LYS A 90 -4.79 13.59 8.21
C LYS A 90 -3.57 14.44 8.58
N ASP A 91 -3.11 14.36 9.83
CA ASP A 91 -2.03 15.22 10.37
C ASP A 91 -0.63 14.60 10.20
N LEU A 92 -0.54 13.37 9.67
CA LEU A 92 0.73 12.72 9.38
C LEU A 92 1.59 13.54 8.41
N VAL A 93 2.83 13.83 8.79
CA VAL A 93 3.81 14.51 7.95
C VAL A 93 4.74 13.48 7.34
N ILE A 94 4.77 13.40 6.01
CA ILE A 94 5.60 12.43 5.29
C ILE A 94 6.81 13.15 4.71
N SER A 95 8.00 12.81 5.22
CA SER A 95 9.26 13.34 4.67
C SER A 95 9.49 12.74 3.29
N LYS A 96 9.71 13.60 2.28
CA LYS A 96 10.10 13.16 0.93
C LYS A 96 11.45 12.46 0.93
N ALA A 97 12.37 12.84 1.82
CA ALA A 97 13.68 12.21 1.91
C ALA A 97 13.56 10.75 2.37
N HIS A 98 12.79 10.51 3.43
CA HIS A 98 12.49 9.15 3.91
C HIS A 98 11.66 8.37 2.89
N LEU A 99 10.65 9.01 2.28
CA LEU A 99 9.83 8.39 1.25
C LEU A 99 10.66 7.93 0.05
N ARG A 100 11.56 8.79 -0.47
CA ARG A 100 12.47 8.43 -1.56
C ARG A 100 13.34 7.25 -1.18
N HIS A 101 13.90 7.26 0.03
CA HIS A 101 14.74 6.16 0.50
C HIS A 101 13.98 4.83 0.59
N GLN A 102 12.76 4.83 1.15
CA GLN A 102 11.94 3.63 1.20
C GLN A 102 11.51 3.18 -0.21
N LEU A 103 11.18 4.09 -1.11
CA LEU A 103 10.85 3.76 -2.50
C LEU A 103 12.01 3.06 -3.22
N GLU A 104 13.23 3.57 -3.05
CA GLU A 104 14.44 2.93 -3.61
C GLU A 104 14.59 1.49 -3.11
N PHE A 105 14.45 1.29 -1.80
CA PHE A 105 14.46 -0.04 -1.17
C PHE A 105 13.35 -0.95 -1.73
N GLU A 106 12.13 -0.43 -1.86
CA GLU A 106 10.97 -1.17 -2.35
C GLU A 106 11.16 -1.62 -3.80
N PHE A 107 11.54 -0.72 -4.70
CA PHE A 107 11.77 -1.08 -6.11
C PHE A 107 12.90 -2.11 -6.25
N ARG A 108 14.03 -1.91 -5.56
CA ARG A 108 15.16 -2.85 -5.60
C ARG A 108 14.82 -4.21 -5.00
N SER A 109 14.17 -4.24 -3.84
CA SER A 109 13.80 -5.49 -3.18
C SER A 109 12.78 -6.27 -4.01
N LYS A 110 11.71 -5.64 -4.50
CA LYS A 110 10.68 -6.30 -5.31
C LYS A 110 11.23 -6.79 -6.65
N LEU A 111 12.19 -6.09 -7.25
CA LEU A 111 12.89 -6.55 -8.44
C LEU A 111 13.68 -7.85 -8.18
N LEU A 112 14.43 -7.91 -7.07
CA LEU A 112 15.17 -9.12 -6.67
C LEU A 112 14.22 -10.29 -6.39
N HIS A 113 13.14 -10.05 -5.63
CA HIS A 113 12.13 -11.05 -5.33
C HIS A 113 11.46 -11.58 -6.61
N LEU A 114 11.03 -10.70 -7.52
CA LEU A 114 10.36 -11.09 -8.76
C LEU A 114 11.26 -11.93 -9.66
N ARG A 115 12.54 -11.56 -9.79
CA ARG A 115 13.54 -12.36 -10.51
C ARG A 115 13.68 -13.76 -9.89
N GLY A 116 13.74 -13.84 -8.56
CA GLY A 116 13.80 -15.11 -7.84
C GLY A 116 12.56 -15.99 -8.05
N GLU A 117 11.36 -15.40 -7.97
CA GLU A 117 10.10 -16.12 -8.20
C GLU A 117 9.98 -16.60 -9.65
N TYR A 118 10.35 -15.77 -10.63
CA TYR A 118 10.33 -16.13 -12.04
C TYR A 118 11.22 -17.35 -12.34
N LEU A 119 12.38 -17.47 -11.69
CA LEU A 119 13.26 -18.64 -11.84
C LEU A 119 12.64 -19.94 -11.28
N ARG A 120 11.72 -19.84 -10.31
CA ARG A 120 11.04 -20.98 -9.69
C ARG A 120 9.78 -21.40 -10.43
N PHE A 121 9.04 -20.45 -10.98
CA PHE A 121 7.69 -20.69 -11.49
C PHE A 121 7.64 -20.94 -13.00
N LYS A 122 6.63 -21.71 -13.44
CA LYS A 122 6.34 -21.97 -14.87
C LYS A 122 4.83 -21.99 -15.11
N GLY A 123 4.41 -21.70 -16.35
CA GLY A 123 3.00 -21.86 -16.77
C GLY A 123 2.01 -21.07 -15.91
N LYS A 124 1.03 -21.75 -15.30
CA LYS A 124 -0.04 -21.12 -14.49
C LYS A 124 0.48 -20.33 -13.29
N ASP A 125 1.66 -20.63 -12.79
CA ASP A 125 2.24 -19.91 -11.66
C ASP A 125 2.71 -18.50 -12.07
N LEU A 126 3.08 -18.29 -13.33
CA LEU A 126 3.42 -16.96 -13.86
C LEU A 126 2.19 -16.04 -13.95
N GLU A 127 1.01 -16.60 -14.25
CA GLU A 127 -0.23 -15.83 -14.22
C GLU A 127 -0.54 -15.33 -12.82
N ARG A 128 -0.44 -16.21 -11.81
CA ARG A 128 -0.64 -15.84 -10.41
C ARG A 128 0.37 -14.81 -9.94
N LEU A 129 1.64 -14.98 -10.32
CA LEU A 129 2.70 -14.02 -10.02
C LEU A 129 2.41 -12.64 -10.61
N ALA A 130 2.05 -12.56 -11.88
CA ALA A 130 1.68 -11.31 -12.53
C ALA A 130 0.48 -10.64 -11.83
N LEU A 131 -0.60 -11.39 -11.59
CA LEU A 131 -1.79 -10.87 -10.91
C LEU A 131 -1.48 -10.40 -9.48
N ALA A 132 -0.65 -11.12 -8.73
CA ALA A 132 -0.28 -10.76 -7.36
C ALA A 132 0.60 -9.51 -7.27
N SER A 133 1.23 -9.10 -8.38
CA SER A 133 2.14 -7.95 -8.40
C SER A 133 1.42 -6.61 -8.19
N VAL A 134 0.23 -6.43 -8.77
CA VAL A 134 -0.46 -5.13 -8.79
C VAL A 134 -0.87 -4.64 -7.39
N PRO A 135 -1.53 -5.44 -6.52
CA PRO A 135 -1.89 -4.97 -5.19
C PRO A 135 -0.69 -4.53 -4.35
N VAL A 136 0.46 -5.21 -4.53
CA VAL A 136 1.71 -4.88 -3.84
C VAL A 136 2.33 -3.60 -4.40
N LEU A 137 2.35 -3.44 -5.72
CA LEU A 137 3.01 -2.31 -6.37
C LEU A 137 2.17 -1.04 -6.39
N ALA A 138 0.84 -1.11 -6.31
CA ALA A 138 -0.04 0.05 -6.36
C ALA A 138 0.28 1.14 -5.31
N PRO A 139 0.40 0.84 -4.00
CA PRO A 139 0.76 1.86 -3.01
C PRO A 139 2.18 2.41 -3.21
N ILE A 140 3.13 1.57 -3.63
CA ILE A 140 4.53 1.95 -3.89
C ILE A 140 4.60 2.91 -5.08
N VAL A 141 3.99 2.54 -6.21
CA VAL A 141 3.98 3.35 -7.43
C VAL A 141 3.16 4.62 -7.23
N GLY A 142 2.03 4.56 -6.53
CA GLY A 142 1.22 5.75 -6.21
C GLY A 142 1.98 6.78 -5.38
N SER A 143 2.86 6.33 -4.48
CA SER A 143 3.68 7.21 -3.65
C SER A 143 4.69 8.05 -4.45
N LEU A 144 5.02 7.66 -5.68
CA LEU A 144 5.85 8.48 -6.58
C LEU A 144 5.18 9.83 -6.90
N LEU A 145 3.85 9.86 -7.03
CA LEU A 145 3.15 11.13 -7.28
C LEU A 145 3.42 12.14 -6.17
N TYR A 146 3.49 11.68 -4.92
CA TYR A 146 3.79 12.52 -3.77
C TYR A 146 5.21 13.09 -3.80
N LEU A 147 6.21 12.33 -4.27
CA LEU A 147 7.57 12.83 -4.43
C LEU A 147 7.64 14.07 -5.36
N LYS A 148 6.75 14.15 -6.36
CA LYS A 148 6.65 15.26 -7.33
C LYS A 148 5.54 16.28 -7.00
N ASP A 149 4.97 16.26 -5.80
CA ASP A 149 3.84 17.11 -5.39
C ASP A 149 2.62 17.01 -6.31
N LEU A 150 2.45 15.86 -6.96
CA LEU A 150 1.29 15.58 -7.80
C LEU A 150 0.13 15.06 -6.96
N PRO A 151 -1.12 15.39 -7.33
CA PRO A 151 -2.29 14.95 -6.58
C PRO A 151 -2.43 13.43 -6.61
N ALA A 152 -2.92 12.87 -5.50
CA ALA A 152 -3.37 11.49 -5.46
C ALA A 152 -4.45 11.25 -6.52
N SER A 153 -4.44 10.05 -7.11
CA SER A 153 -5.31 9.68 -8.23
C SER A 153 -5.94 8.32 -7.96
N SER A 154 -7.06 8.02 -8.61
CA SER A 154 -7.62 6.67 -8.60
C SER A 154 -6.57 5.66 -9.09
N THR A 155 -6.58 4.41 -8.60
CA THR A 155 -5.60 3.40 -9.06
C THR A 155 -5.59 3.24 -10.58
N GLY A 156 -6.75 3.34 -11.24
CA GLY A 156 -6.85 3.23 -12.70
C GLY A 156 -6.14 4.37 -13.45
N ASP A 157 -6.18 5.59 -12.91
CA ASP A 157 -5.54 6.77 -13.51
C ASP A 157 -4.09 6.94 -13.04
N MET A 158 -3.76 6.42 -11.85
CA MET A 158 -2.46 6.55 -11.20
C MET A 158 -1.33 6.01 -12.09
N TRP A 159 -1.51 4.87 -12.76
CA TRP A 159 -0.50 4.31 -13.67
C TRP A 159 -0.11 5.31 -14.76
N ARG A 160 -1.09 5.95 -15.40
CA ARG A 160 -0.86 6.95 -16.45
C ARG A 160 -0.23 8.22 -15.89
N ALA A 161 -0.67 8.66 -14.71
CA ALA A 161 -0.11 9.83 -14.05
C ALA A 161 1.38 9.64 -13.75
N VAL A 162 1.77 8.48 -13.21
CA VAL A 162 3.17 8.14 -12.95
C VAL A 162 3.95 8.00 -14.26
N SER A 163 3.39 7.28 -15.24
CA SER A 163 4.03 7.10 -16.55
C SER A 163 4.42 8.44 -17.19
N ASN A 164 3.49 9.39 -17.21
CA ASN A 164 3.73 10.73 -17.75
C ASN A 164 4.71 11.53 -16.89
N ALA A 165 4.58 11.46 -15.56
CA ALA A 165 5.40 12.26 -14.67
C ALA A 165 6.86 11.81 -14.65
N TYR A 166 7.12 10.51 -14.81
CA TYR A 166 8.45 9.90 -14.70
C TYR A 166 9.05 9.44 -16.03
N ASP A 167 8.33 9.57 -17.14
CA ASP A 167 8.74 9.08 -18.47
C ASP A 167 9.09 7.58 -18.46
N VAL A 168 8.22 6.77 -17.84
CA VAL A 168 8.35 5.32 -17.73
C VAL A 168 7.11 4.61 -18.24
N ASP A 169 7.28 3.43 -18.85
CA ASP A 169 6.15 2.62 -19.32
C ASP A 169 5.58 1.77 -18.19
N THR A 170 4.45 2.18 -17.62
CA THR A 170 3.72 1.42 -16.58
C THR A 170 2.51 0.65 -17.14
N ASP A 171 2.33 0.59 -18.47
CA ASP A 171 1.11 0.07 -19.08
C ASP A 171 0.82 -1.39 -18.71
N VAL A 172 1.87 -2.18 -18.46
CA VAL A 172 1.72 -3.56 -17.97
C VAL A 172 0.96 -3.62 -16.63
N LEU A 173 1.21 -2.68 -15.71
CA LEU A 173 0.54 -2.66 -14.41
C LEU A 173 -0.94 -2.29 -14.57
N ARG A 174 -1.24 -1.34 -15.46
CA ARG A 174 -2.61 -0.99 -15.84
C ARG A 174 -3.34 -2.18 -16.48
N GLU A 175 -2.71 -2.87 -17.43
CA GLU A 175 -3.30 -4.04 -18.07
C GLU A 175 -3.63 -5.15 -17.06
N ILE A 176 -2.70 -5.43 -16.14
CA ILE A 176 -2.91 -6.45 -15.10
C ILE A 176 -4.02 -6.01 -14.13
N TYR A 177 -4.07 -4.73 -13.78
CA TYR A 177 -5.15 -4.16 -12.97
C TYR A 177 -6.52 -4.40 -13.64
N ASP A 178 -6.66 -4.11 -14.94
CA ASP A 178 -7.90 -4.36 -15.69
C ASP A 178 -8.26 -5.85 -15.75
N ILE A 179 -7.26 -6.73 -15.90
CA ILE A 179 -7.47 -8.19 -15.89
C ILE A 179 -7.96 -8.66 -14.52
N ARG A 180 -7.36 -8.18 -13.42
CA ARG A 180 -7.79 -8.52 -12.04
C ARG A 180 -9.25 -8.14 -11.78
N ARG A 181 -9.70 -7.01 -12.34
CA ARG A 181 -11.07 -6.52 -12.23
C ARG A 181 -12.06 -7.23 -13.17
N GLY A 182 -11.58 -8.14 -14.02
CA GLY A 182 -12.40 -8.83 -15.02
C GLY A 182 -12.77 -7.97 -16.23
N ASN A 183 -12.17 -6.79 -16.36
CA ASN A 183 -12.41 -5.85 -17.46
C ASN A 183 -11.59 -6.20 -18.72
N ALA A 184 -10.57 -7.03 -18.58
CA ALA A 184 -9.72 -7.48 -19.68
C ALA A 184 -9.33 -8.96 -19.50
N LYS A 185 -8.74 -9.53 -20.56
CA LYS A 185 -8.08 -10.84 -20.54
C LYS A 185 -6.63 -10.66 -20.93
N PHE A 186 -5.79 -11.60 -20.50
CA PHE A 186 -4.40 -11.68 -20.97
C PHE A 186 -4.36 -11.77 -22.50
N LYS A 187 -3.60 -10.88 -23.14
CA LYS A 187 -3.47 -10.81 -24.60
C LYS A 187 -2.12 -11.30 -25.13
N LYS A 188 -1.12 -11.34 -24.25
CA LYS A 188 0.26 -11.77 -24.52
C LYS A 188 0.64 -12.93 -23.61
N GLU A 189 1.76 -13.58 -23.92
CA GLU A 189 2.34 -14.64 -23.09
C GLU A 189 2.59 -14.15 -21.65
N LYS A 190 2.37 -15.02 -20.67
CA LYS A 190 2.51 -14.65 -19.24
C LYS A 190 3.91 -14.16 -18.91
N GLU A 191 4.91 -14.77 -19.54
CA GLU A 191 6.30 -14.38 -19.43
C GLU A 191 6.57 -12.95 -19.90
N GLN A 192 5.83 -12.47 -20.91
CA GLN A 192 5.96 -11.08 -21.35
C GLN A 192 5.47 -10.11 -20.27
N TYR A 193 4.38 -10.42 -19.56
CA TYR A 193 3.96 -9.60 -18.41
C TYR A 193 5.04 -9.54 -17.33
N ILE A 194 5.67 -10.67 -17.00
CA ILE A 194 6.76 -10.69 -16.01
C ILE A 194 7.96 -9.87 -16.49
N ARG A 195 8.35 -9.99 -17.76
CA ARG A 195 9.40 -9.17 -18.36
C ARG A 195 9.11 -7.68 -18.22
N ASP A 196 7.89 -7.28 -18.53
CA ASP A 196 7.50 -5.87 -18.50
C ASP A 196 7.43 -5.35 -17.06
N ILE A 197 6.96 -6.14 -16.08
CA ILE A 197 7.02 -5.75 -14.65
C ILE A 197 8.47 -5.59 -14.19
N ILE A 198 9.37 -6.50 -14.59
CA ILE A 198 10.80 -6.39 -14.29
C ILE A 198 11.37 -5.07 -14.84
N LYS A 199 10.96 -4.69 -16.06
CA LYS A 199 11.37 -3.41 -16.65
C LYS A 199 10.87 -2.22 -15.86
N VAL A 200 9.58 -2.19 -15.49
CA VAL A 200 9.01 -1.12 -14.64
C VAL A 200 9.79 -0.95 -13.34
N LEU A 201 10.06 -2.05 -12.63
CA LEU A 201 10.77 -2.02 -11.36
C LEU A 201 12.22 -1.53 -11.52
N SER A 202 12.89 -1.91 -12.62
CA SER A 202 14.25 -1.46 -12.92
C SER A 202 14.28 0.03 -13.25
N ASP A 203 13.47 0.46 -14.22
CA ASP A 203 13.46 1.84 -14.72
C ASP A 203 13.10 2.82 -13.59
N ILE A 204 12.06 2.53 -12.81
CA ILE A 204 11.66 3.40 -11.69
C ILE A 204 12.71 3.35 -10.57
N GLY A 205 13.27 2.16 -10.29
CA GLY A 205 14.30 2.02 -9.27
C GLY A 205 15.54 2.88 -9.55
N GLU A 206 15.95 2.98 -10.81
CA GLU A 206 17.04 3.87 -11.26
C GLU A 206 16.66 5.35 -11.09
N ILE A 207 15.44 5.74 -11.50
CA ILE A 207 15.00 7.14 -11.35
C ILE A 207 14.92 7.57 -9.88
N VAL A 208 14.44 6.70 -8.99
CA VAL A 208 14.32 7.02 -7.55
C VAL A 208 15.68 7.11 -6.87
N ASP A 209 16.66 6.32 -7.32
CA ASP A 209 18.06 6.37 -6.85
C ASP A 209 18.70 7.73 -7.14
N GLU A 210 18.45 8.26 -8.34
CA GLU A 210 18.97 9.57 -8.79
C GLU A 210 18.08 10.76 -8.38
N PHE A 211 16.93 10.52 -7.75
CA PHE A 211 15.97 11.58 -7.43
C PHE A 211 16.48 12.49 -6.32
N GLU A 212 16.77 13.75 -6.64
CA GLU A 212 17.12 14.75 -5.62
C GLU A 212 15.86 15.28 -4.93
N VAL A 213 15.80 15.10 -3.60
CA VAL A 213 14.75 15.70 -2.76
C VAL A 213 15.22 17.08 -2.34
N ILE A 214 14.46 18.10 -2.73
CA ILE A 214 14.62 19.47 -2.23
C ILE A 214 13.68 19.62 -1.03
N GLU A 215 14.25 19.91 0.14
CA GLU A 215 13.52 20.20 1.39
C GLU A 215 12.97 21.63 1.43
#